data_AF-A0AAW9FF91-F1
#
_entry.id   AF-A0AAW9FF91-F1
#
_cell.length_a   1.000
_cell.length_b   1.000
_cell.length_c   1.000
_cell.angle_alpha   90.00
_cell.angle_beta   90.00
_cell.angle_gamma   90.00
#
_symmetry.space_group_name_H-M   'P 1'
#
loop_
_entity.id
_entity.type
_entity.pdbx_description
1 polymer ?
#
loop_
_entity_poly.entity_id
_entity_poly.type
_entity_poly.pdbx_seq_one_letter_code
_entity_poly.pdbx_strand_id
1 'polypeptide(L)'
;MIYPVLFQGLVVRYNYLWHKDYIEGLIDSGKDRPCALVLYSSKKGQAAVVPITHSPPELGEEDMSIMIPPHICKAIGLDEDVNWVRVNELNTFDWPGNHLRPRPDNPLRFDYGIMPKEFFEQVRDRLVDLMTQRRVVQTKR
;
A
#
# COMPACT_ATOMS: atom_id res chain seq x y z
N MET A 1 12.51 17.05 -8.86
CA MET A 1 11.54 16.04 -8.36
C MET A 1 12.17 15.39 -7.15
N ILE A 2 11.53 15.45 -5.98
CA ILE A 2 12.13 14.98 -4.72
C ILE A 2 11.29 13.79 -4.25
N TYR A 3 11.89 12.61 -4.17
CA TYR A 3 11.23 11.44 -3.61
C TYR A 3 11.11 11.60 -2.09
N PRO A 4 10.02 11.12 -1.48
CA PRO A 4 9.85 11.21 -0.04
C PRO A 4 10.91 10.37 0.69
N VAL A 5 11.27 10.80 1.89
CA VAL A 5 12.09 9.99 2.80
C VAL A 5 11.29 8.75 3.17
N LEU A 6 11.92 7.58 3.08
CA LEU A 6 11.29 6.32 3.41
C LEU A 6 10.99 6.25 4.91
N PHE A 7 9.71 6.04 5.22
CA PHE A 7 9.23 5.82 6.57
C PHE A 7 8.18 4.71 6.55
N GLN A 8 8.20 3.85 7.57
CA GLN A 8 7.19 2.81 7.72
C GLN A 8 5.81 3.44 7.95
N GLY A 9 4.82 3.03 7.17
CA GLY A 9 3.50 3.65 7.16
C GLY A 9 3.38 4.88 6.25
N LEU A 10 4.44 5.27 5.51
CA LEU A 10 4.32 6.27 4.44
C LEU A 10 3.35 5.77 3.37
N VAL A 11 2.35 6.59 3.05
CA VAL A 11 1.38 6.29 2.00
C VAL A 11 1.77 7.01 0.73
N VAL A 12 2.01 6.26 -0.35
CA VAL A 12 2.44 6.75 -1.66
C VAL A 12 1.39 6.46 -2.72
N ARG A 13 1.35 7.28 -3.77
CA ARG A 13 0.57 6.99 -4.97
C ARG A 13 1.39 6.08 -5.89
N TYR A 14 0.82 4.94 -6.23
CA TYR A 14 1.52 3.86 -6.90
C TYR A 14 0.60 3.14 -7.90
N ASN A 15 1.14 2.75 -9.06
CA ASN A 15 0.45 1.88 -10.00
C ASN A 15 0.48 0.44 -9.48
N TYR A 16 -0.40 0.14 -8.53
CA TYR A 16 -0.46 -1.14 -7.85
C TYR A 16 -1.10 -2.19 -8.76
N LEU A 17 -0.34 -3.23 -9.08
CA LEU A 17 -0.86 -4.37 -9.83
C LEU A 17 -1.26 -5.48 -8.88
N TRP A 18 -2.50 -5.96 -9.03
CA TRP A 18 -3.00 -7.09 -8.26
C TRP A 18 -2.29 -8.38 -8.65
N HIS A 19 -2.13 -9.31 -7.72
CA HIS A 19 -1.44 -10.56 -8.00
C HIS A 19 -2.10 -11.36 -9.14
N LYS A 20 -3.44 -11.39 -9.17
CA LYS A 20 -4.21 -12.04 -10.25
C LYS A 20 -3.90 -11.43 -11.63
N ASP A 21 -3.80 -10.11 -11.71
CA ASP A 21 -3.53 -9.40 -12.96
C ASP A 21 -2.09 -9.66 -13.42
N TYR A 22 -1.16 -9.74 -12.47
CA TYR A 22 0.24 -10.07 -12.73
C TYR A 22 0.42 -11.49 -13.27
N ILE A 23 -0.23 -12.50 -12.70
CA ILE A 23 -0.13 -13.88 -13.20
C ILE A 23 -0.79 -14.05 -14.58
N GLU A 24 -1.74 -13.17 -14.93
CA GLU A 24 -2.32 -13.07 -16.27
C GLU A 24 -1.41 -12.32 -17.28
N GLY A 25 -0.26 -11.82 -16.82
CA GLY A 25 0.74 -11.15 -17.66
C GLY A 25 0.51 -9.67 -17.87
N LEU A 26 -0.41 -9.04 -17.12
CA LEU A 26 -0.59 -7.60 -17.17
C LEU A 26 0.63 -6.89 -16.55
N ILE A 27 0.98 -5.75 -17.12
CA ILE A 27 2.12 -4.92 -16.69
C ILE A 27 1.68 -3.60 -16.05
N ASP A 28 0.45 -3.15 -16.33
CA ASP A 28 -0.13 -1.94 -15.79
C ASP A 28 -1.52 -2.25 -15.23
N SER A 29 -1.83 -1.65 -14.08
CA SER A 29 -3.12 -1.82 -13.40
C SER A 29 -4.27 -1.01 -14.01
N GLY A 30 -3.97 -0.05 -14.89
CA GLY A 30 -4.90 0.95 -15.40
C GLY A 30 -5.39 1.94 -14.35
N LYS A 31 -4.96 1.82 -13.08
CA LYS A 31 -5.41 2.66 -11.97
C LYS A 31 -4.34 2.82 -10.90
N ASP A 32 -3.87 4.06 -10.73
CA ASP A 32 -3.02 4.40 -9.60
C ASP A 32 -3.82 4.46 -8.30
N ARG A 33 -3.22 4.01 -7.20
CA ARG A 33 -3.86 3.90 -5.88
C ARG A 33 -2.93 4.39 -4.79
N PRO A 34 -3.46 4.84 -3.64
CA PRO A 34 -2.67 4.97 -2.44
C PRO A 34 -2.18 3.58 -1.98
N CYS A 35 -0.94 3.48 -1.53
CA CYS A 35 -0.32 2.26 -1.03
C CYS A 35 0.55 2.59 0.18
N ALA A 36 0.46 1.80 1.25
CA ALA A 36 1.24 2.00 2.46
C ALA A 36 2.55 1.22 2.41
N LEU A 37 3.67 1.89 2.67
CA LEU A 37 4.99 1.27 2.79
C LEU A 37 5.06 0.47 4.09
N VAL A 38 5.20 -0.85 3.99
CA VAL A 38 5.27 -1.76 5.15
C VAL A 38 6.70 -2.20 5.48
N LEU A 39 7.57 -2.21 4.48
CA LEU A 39 8.98 -2.56 4.66
C LEU A 39 9.86 -1.77 3.70
N TYR A 40 11.05 -1.44 4.16
CA TYR A 40 12.16 -1.06 3.31
C TYR A 40 13.43 -1.77 3.75
N SER A 41 14.14 -2.37 2.79
CA SER A 41 15.45 -2.99 3.00
C SER A 41 16.53 -2.11 2.38
N SER A 42 17.23 -1.31 3.20
CA SER A 42 18.33 -0.45 2.74
C SER A 42 19.46 -1.25 2.09
N LYS A 43 19.75 -2.45 2.59
CA LYS A 43 20.75 -3.36 2.01
C LYS A 43 20.41 -3.78 0.58
N LYS A 44 19.13 -3.96 0.26
CA LYS A 44 18.65 -4.39 -1.06
C LYS A 44 18.15 -3.23 -1.93
N GLY A 45 17.95 -2.05 -1.37
CA GLY A 45 17.24 -0.96 -2.02
C GLY A 45 15.76 -1.24 -2.30
N GLN A 46 15.16 -2.24 -1.64
CA GLN A 46 13.83 -2.74 -1.99
C GLN A 46 12.76 -2.27 -0.98
N ALA A 47 11.63 -1.81 -1.49
CA ALA A 47 10.43 -1.45 -0.73
C ALA A 47 9.34 -2.53 -0.90
N ALA A 48 8.47 -2.64 0.10
CA ALA A 48 7.23 -3.40 0.03
C ALA A 48 6.05 -2.50 0.40
N VAL A 49 4.97 -2.57 -0.38
CA VAL A 49 3.76 -1.79 -0.17
C VAL A 49 2.51 -2.66 -0.21
N VAL A 50 1.53 -2.30 0.62
CA VAL A 50 0.17 -2.86 0.60
C VAL A 50 -0.81 -1.84 0.01
N PRO A 51 -1.82 -2.25 -0.78
CA PRO A 51 -2.72 -1.31 -1.42
C PRO A 51 -3.81 -0.82 -0.48
N ILE A 52 -4.27 0.41 -0.73
CA ILE A 52 -5.49 0.97 -0.13
C ILE A 52 -6.59 0.98 -1.21
N THR A 53 -7.79 0.55 -0.83
CA THR A 53 -8.94 0.41 -1.73
C THR A 53 -10.24 0.86 -1.07
N HIS A 54 -11.19 1.33 -1.87
CA HIS A 54 -12.55 1.61 -1.39
C HIS A 54 -13.43 0.36 -1.34
N SER A 55 -13.04 -0.70 -2.04
CA SER A 55 -13.79 -1.96 -2.04
C SER A 55 -13.69 -2.63 -0.67
N PRO A 56 -14.82 -2.96 -0.03
CA PRO A 56 -14.79 -3.73 1.22
C PRO A 56 -14.17 -5.12 1.00
N PRO A 57 -13.74 -5.82 2.07
CA PRO A 57 -13.42 -7.24 1.96
C PRO A 57 -14.62 -8.05 1.48
N GLU A 58 -14.34 -9.16 0.80
CA GLU A 58 -15.37 -10.14 0.46
C GLU A 58 -15.83 -10.89 1.71
N LEU A 59 -17.01 -11.51 1.65
CA LEU A 59 -17.55 -12.31 2.75
C LEU A 59 -16.59 -13.47 3.06
N GLY A 60 -16.13 -13.57 4.31
CA GLY A 60 -15.14 -14.56 4.74
C GLY A 60 -13.67 -14.12 4.58
N GLU A 61 -13.43 -12.92 4.04
CA GLU A 61 -12.10 -12.30 3.93
C GLU A 61 -11.98 -11.03 4.78
N GLU A 62 -12.87 -10.81 5.74
CA GLU A 62 -12.88 -9.61 6.59
C GLU A 62 -11.56 -9.45 7.32
N ASP A 63 -10.93 -10.56 7.66
CA ASP A 63 -9.64 -10.62 8.33
C ASP A 63 -8.46 -10.26 7.41
N MET A 64 -8.67 -10.15 6.10
CA MET A 64 -7.66 -9.78 5.11
C MET A 64 -7.60 -8.27 4.85
N SER A 65 -8.45 -7.47 5.50
CA SER A 65 -8.49 -6.02 5.34
C SER A 65 -8.60 -5.30 6.68
N ILE A 66 -8.02 -4.11 6.78
CA ILE A 66 -8.20 -3.22 7.92
C ILE A 66 -8.81 -1.92 7.42
N MET A 67 -9.98 -1.57 7.94
CA MET A 67 -10.61 -0.28 7.68
C MET A 67 -9.75 0.83 8.29
N ILE A 68 -9.45 1.86 7.50
CA ILE A 68 -8.77 3.06 7.98
C ILE A 68 -9.83 3.97 8.64
N PRO A 69 -9.69 4.33 9.93
CA PRO A 69 -10.59 5.27 10.57
C PRO A 69 -10.64 6.62 9.82
N PRO A 70 -11.82 7.26 9.66
CA PRO A 70 -11.94 8.50 8.89
C PRO A 70 -11.02 9.63 9.34
N HIS A 71 -10.77 9.75 10.65
CA HIS A 71 -9.85 10.74 11.20
C HIS A 71 -8.39 10.49 10.77
N ILE A 72 -8.00 9.23 10.58
CA ILE A 72 -6.69 8.86 10.05
C ILE A 72 -6.63 9.19 8.55
N CYS A 73 -7.65 8.83 7.76
CA CYS A 73 -7.73 9.21 6.34
C CYS A 73 -7.49 10.71 6.14
N LYS A 74 -8.21 11.53 6.91
CA LYS A 74 -8.05 12.99 6.90
C LYS A 74 -6.64 13.43 7.29
N ALA A 75 -6.07 12.85 8.34
CA ALA A 75 -4.72 13.21 8.82
C ALA A 75 -3.61 12.88 7.80
N ILE A 76 -3.79 11.84 7.00
CA ILE A 76 -2.80 11.41 6.00
C ILE A 76 -3.15 11.85 4.57
N GLY A 77 -4.22 12.63 4.38
CA GLY A 77 -4.61 13.22 3.09
C GLY A 77 -5.26 12.26 2.10
N LEU A 78 -5.90 11.19 2.59
CA LEU A 78 -6.84 10.39 1.79
C LEU A 78 -8.21 11.09 1.71
N ASP A 79 -9.04 10.63 0.79
CA ASP A 79 -10.44 11.07 0.67
C ASP A 79 -11.32 10.63 1.85
N GLU A 80 -12.57 11.09 1.83
CA GLU A 80 -13.58 10.84 2.87
C GLU A 80 -14.36 9.53 2.65
N ASP A 81 -14.12 8.84 1.53
CA ASP A 81 -14.74 7.53 1.30
C ASP A 81 -14.17 6.48 2.26
N VAL A 82 -14.86 5.35 2.38
CA VAL A 82 -14.34 4.24 3.18
C VAL A 82 -13.06 3.74 2.51
N ASN A 83 -11.98 3.65 3.29
CA ASN A 83 -10.68 3.18 2.84
C ASN A 83 -10.28 1.93 3.61
N TRP A 84 -9.83 0.91 2.90
CA TRP A 84 -9.37 -0.36 3.43
C TRP A 84 -7.92 -0.62 3.04
N VAL A 85 -7.07 -0.92 4.01
CA VAL A 85 -5.75 -1.49 3.74
C VAL A 85 -5.92 -2.98 3.50
N ARG A 86 -5.57 -3.46 2.30
CA ARG A 86 -5.57 -4.90 2.00
C ARG A 86 -4.26 -5.51 2.52
N VAL A 87 -4.33 -6.48 3.43
CA VAL A 87 -3.15 -7.02 4.15
C VAL A 87 -2.86 -8.49 3.83
N ASN A 88 -3.54 -9.07 2.83
CA ASN A 88 -3.23 -10.39 2.28
C ASN A 88 -2.47 -10.35 0.94
N GLU A 89 -2.07 -9.17 0.47
CA GLU A 89 -1.28 -9.02 -0.75
C GLU A 89 -0.34 -7.82 -0.66
N LEU A 90 0.85 -7.94 -1.24
CA LEU A 90 1.79 -6.83 -1.35
C LEU A 90 2.55 -6.81 -2.69
N ASN A 91 2.96 -5.60 -3.08
CA ASN A 91 3.91 -5.37 -4.15
C ASN A 91 5.31 -5.08 -3.57
N THR A 92 6.36 -5.67 -4.14
CA THR A 92 7.76 -5.35 -3.84
C THR A 92 8.48 -4.80 -5.05
N PHE A 93 9.28 -3.75 -4.87
CA PHE A 93 9.96 -3.05 -5.97
C PHE A 93 11.22 -2.33 -5.49
N ASP A 94 12.11 -1.97 -6.42
CA ASP A 94 13.30 -1.16 -6.11
C ASP A 94 12.89 0.29 -5.85
N TRP A 95 13.44 0.90 -4.79
CA TRP A 95 13.13 2.28 -4.42
C TRP A 95 14.23 3.26 -4.85
N PRO A 96 13.88 4.39 -5.50
CA PRO A 96 12.55 4.75 -6.00
C PRO A 96 12.19 3.94 -7.27
N GLY A 97 10.92 3.55 -7.39
CA GLY A 97 10.44 2.70 -8.50
C GLY A 97 9.75 3.48 -9.63
N ASN A 98 9.80 2.94 -10.85
CA ASN A 98 9.08 3.42 -12.04
C ASN A 98 7.55 3.43 -11.90
N HIS A 99 7.00 2.69 -10.94
CA HIS A 99 5.57 2.59 -10.66
C HIS A 99 5.07 3.63 -9.63
N LEU A 100 5.96 4.43 -9.04
CA LEU A 100 5.56 5.62 -8.29
C LEU A 100 4.89 6.63 -9.21
N ARG A 101 3.89 7.32 -8.69
CA ARG A 101 3.08 8.26 -9.45
C ARG A 101 2.97 9.59 -8.72
N PRO A 102 3.09 10.73 -9.42
CA PRO A 102 2.86 12.02 -8.79
C PRO A 102 1.40 12.13 -8.36
N ARG A 103 1.15 12.90 -7.30
CA ARG A 103 -0.20 13.21 -6.82
C ARG A 103 -0.95 14.09 -7.82
N PRO A 104 -2.26 13.87 -8.02
CA PRO A 104 -3.06 14.71 -8.92
C PRO A 104 -3.14 16.17 -8.46
N ASP A 105 -3.17 16.41 -7.16
CA ASP A 105 -3.29 17.74 -6.55
C ASP A 105 -1.94 18.45 -6.37
N ASN A 106 -0.84 17.69 -6.32
CA ASN A 106 0.51 18.24 -6.25
C ASN A 106 1.51 17.36 -7.03
N PRO A 107 1.80 17.70 -8.29
CA PRO A 107 2.70 16.91 -9.15
C PRO A 107 4.15 16.80 -8.65
N LEU A 108 4.55 17.58 -7.64
CA LEU A 108 5.88 17.50 -7.03
C LEU A 108 5.97 16.45 -5.92
N ARG A 109 4.82 15.93 -5.45
CA ARG A 109 4.75 14.92 -4.37
C ARG A 109 4.28 13.57 -4.90
N PHE A 110 4.80 12.52 -4.29
CA PHE A 110 4.40 11.13 -4.54
C PHE A 110 3.64 10.54 -3.36
N ASP A 111 3.64 11.22 -2.22
CA ASP A 111 3.12 10.75 -0.95
C ASP A 111 1.89 11.55 -0.47
N TYR A 112 0.98 10.83 0.19
CA TYR A 112 -0.19 11.40 0.83
C TYR A 112 0.17 11.92 2.23
N GLY A 113 0.76 11.04 3.04
CA GLY A 113 1.17 11.28 4.42
C GLY A 113 1.68 10.00 5.08
N ILE A 114 1.89 10.03 6.40
CA ILE A 114 2.39 8.88 7.17
C ILE A 114 1.29 8.41 8.11
N MET A 115 0.98 7.11 8.10
CA MET A 115 0.05 6.50 9.04
C MET A 115 0.49 6.73 10.50
N PRO A 116 -0.43 7.04 11.42
CA PRO A 116 -0.13 7.03 12.85
C PRO A 116 0.48 5.70 13.27
N LYS A 117 1.45 5.75 14.18
CA LYS A 117 2.26 4.61 14.57
C LYS A 117 1.41 3.42 15.00
N GLU A 118 0.43 3.66 15.87
CA GLU A 118 -0.43 2.62 16.44
C GLU A 118 -1.26 1.91 15.35
N PHE A 119 -1.75 2.67 14.36
CA PHE A 119 -2.48 2.11 13.22
C PHE A 119 -1.55 1.34 12.27
N PHE A 120 -0.34 1.87 12.02
CA PHE A 120 0.65 1.15 11.23
C PHE A 120 1.06 -0.18 11.88
N GLU A 121 1.24 -0.20 13.20
CA GLU A 121 1.54 -1.43 13.95
C GLU A 121 0.41 -2.46 13.79
N GLN A 122 -0.86 -2.04 13.86
CA GLN A 122 -2.00 -2.92 13.57
C GLN A 122 -1.94 -3.52 12.15
N VAL A 123 -1.65 -2.69 11.14
CA VAL A 123 -1.50 -3.14 9.75
C VAL A 123 -0.35 -4.13 9.60
N ARG A 124 0.81 -3.81 10.17
CA ARG A 124 2.00 -4.65 10.14
C ARG A 124 1.76 -5.98 10.82
N ASP A 125 1.22 -5.98 12.02
CA ASP A 125 1.04 -7.19 12.82
C ASP A 125 0.04 -8.13 12.13
N ARG A 126 -1.03 -7.57 11.55
CA ARG A 126 -1.98 -8.35 10.77
C ARG A 126 -1.37 -8.94 9.49
N LEU A 127 -0.55 -8.17 8.79
CA LEU A 127 0.19 -8.67 7.62
C LEU A 127 1.13 -9.83 8.04
N VAL A 128 1.85 -9.70 9.15
CA VAL A 128 2.74 -10.74 9.67
C VAL A 128 1.96 -12.00 10.04
N ASP A 129 0.81 -11.89 10.70
CA ASP A 129 -0.06 -13.03 11.02
C ASP A 129 -0.46 -13.81 9.75
N LEU A 130 -0.91 -13.09 8.72
CA LEU A 130 -1.31 -13.69 7.44
C LEU A 130 -0.10 -14.30 6.71
N MET A 131 1.09 -13.71 6.82
CA MET A 131 2.32 -14.30 6.28
C MET A 131 2.66 -15.62 6.97
N THR A 132 2.56 -15.68 8.30
CA THR A 132 2.78 -16.92 9.07
C THR A 132 1.79 -18.02 8.67
N GLN A 133 0.55 -17.64 8.35
CA GLN A 133 -0.49 -18.53 7.84
C GLN A 133 -0.34 -18.89 6.35
N ARG A 134 0.65 -18.32 5.64
CA ARG A 134 0.85 -18.46 4.18
C ARG A 134 -0.35 -18.01 3.36
N ARG A 135 -1.05 -16.97 3.85
CA ARG A 135 -2.22 -16.34 3.21
C ARG A 135 -1.89 -15.00 2.55
N VAL A 136 -0.60 -14.70 2.37
CA VAL A 136 -0.14 -13.49 1.68
C VAL A 136 0.45 -13.85 0.33
N VAL A 137 -0.06 -13.23 -0.72
CA VAL A 137 0.52 -13.25 -2.06
C VAL A 137 1.44 -12.04 -2.27
N GLN A 138 2.53 -12.24 -3.00
CA GLN A 138 3.51 -11.19 -3.30
C GLN A 138 3.71 -11.07 -4.80
N THR A 139 3.73 -9.83 -5.28
CA THR A 139 4.04 -9.49 -6.66
C THR A 139 5.33 -8.66 -6.70
N LYS A 140 6.26 -9.02 -7.59
CA LYS A 140 7.50 -8.26 -7.81
C LYS A 140 7.28 -7.30 -8.98
N ARG A 141 7.53 -6.02 -8.75
CA ARG A 141 7.30 -4.90 -9.67
C ARG A 141 8.59 -4.16 -9.93
#